data_AF-A0A7I8N1T8-F1
#
_entry.id   AF-A0A7I8N1T8-F1
#
_cell.length_a   1.000
_cell.length_b   1.000
_cell.length_c   1.000
_cell.angle_alpha   90.00
_cell.angle_beta   90.00
_cell.angle_gamma   90.00
#
_symmetry.space_group_name_H-M   'P 1'
#
loop_
_entity.id
_entity.type
_entity.pdbx_description
1 polymer ?
#
loop_
_entity_poly.entity_id
_entity_poly.type
_entity_poly.pdbx_seq_one_letter_code
_entity_poly.pdbx_strand_id
1 'polypeptide(L)'
;MKFAIPMAEGKLTSHFGHCREFAIIDVDGKQIIGKEMLVPPPHEPGVLPGWLHELGADVIIAGGMGQRAIGLFQENDIEVIVGAPALEPEVLVTDFLNGTLASGANVCDH
;
A
#
# COMPACT_ATOMS: atom_id res chain seq x y z
N MET A 1 11.48 5.08 6.62
CA MET A 1 10.04 4.83 6.49
C MET A 1 9.83 3.95 5.28
N LYS A 2 8.96 2.96 5.37
CA LYS A 2 8.72 1.98 4.31
C LYS A 2 7.25 2.00 3.90
N PHE A 3 7.02 2.11 2.61
CA PHE A 3 5.69 2.10 2.01
C PHE A 3 5.45 0.77 1.31
N ALA A 4 4.24 0.25 1.40
CA ALA A 4 3.80 -0.88 0.60
C ALA A 4 2.58 -0.51 -0.24
N ILE A 5 2.68 -0.79 -1.53
CA ILE A 5 1.70 -0.34 -2.53
C ILE A 5 1.27 -1.56 -3.33
N PRO A 6 -0.03 -1.92 -3.33
CA PRO A 6 -0.53 -3.05 -4.09
C PRO A 6 -0.55 -2.69 -5.57
N MET A 7 0.11 -3.50 -6.38
CA MET A 7 0.33 -3.24 -7.81
C MET A 7 -0.41 -4.24 -8.70
N ALA A 8 -0.91 -3.73 -9.82
CA ALA A 8 -1.37 -4.49 -10.97
C ALA A 8 -0.93 -3.76 -12.25
N GLU A 9 -0.35 -4.50 -13.19
CA GLU A 9 0.06 -3.95 -14.50
C GLU A 9 0.99 -2.72 -14.40
N GLY A 10 1.88 -2.72 -13.40
CA GLY A 10 2.85 -1.64 -13.16
C GLY A 10 2.29 -0.38 -12.48
N LYS A 11 1.00 -0.36 -12.10
CA LYS A 11 0.37 0.75 -11.37
C LYS A 11 -0.35 0.27 -10.12
N LEU A 12 -0.70 1.20 -9.24
CA LEU A 12 -1.54 0.89 -8.08
C LEU A 12 -2.87 0.27 -8.54
N THR A 13 -3.28 -0.80 -7.88
CA THR A 13 -4.61 -1.41 -8.10
C THR A 13 -5.68 -0.76 -7.24
N SER A 14 -6.88 -0.62 -7.81
CA SER A 14 -8.06 -0.16 -7.08
C SER A 14 -8.56 -1.19 -6.05
N HIS A 15 -8.16 -2.46 -6.16
CA HIS A 15 -8.60 -3.53 -5.25
C HIS A 15 -7.40 -4.20 -4.59
N PHE A 16 -7.20 -3.94 -3.29
CA PHE A 16 -6.09 -4.50 -2.52
C PHE A 16 -5.99 -6.03 -2.60
N GLY A 17 -7.10 -6.76 -2.49
CA GLY A 17 -7.09 -8.24 -2.48
C GLY A 17 -6.80 -8.90 -3.83
N HIS A 18 -6.79 -8.14 -4.94
CA HIS A 18 -6.55 -8.67 -6.29
C HIS A 18 -5.19 -8.23 -6.87
N CYS A 19 -4.32 -7.65 -6.04
CA CYS A 19 -2.98 -7.30 -6.48
C CYS A 19 -2.15 -8.56 -6.78
N ARG A 20 -1.22 -8.42 -7.73
CA ARG A 20 -0.29 -9.51 -8.09
C ARG A 20 1.06 -9.33 -7.46
N GLU A 21 1.42 -8.11 -7.13
CA GLU A 21 2.72 -7.71 -6.62
C GLU A 21 2.54 -6.52 -5.67
N PHE A 22 3.50 -6.34 -4.77
CA PHE A 22 3.61 -5.17 -3.92
C PHE A 22 4.90 -4.43 -4.25
N ALA A 23 4.78 -3.12 -4.47
CA ALA A 23 5.94 -2.25 -4.49
C ALA A 23 6.25 -1.83 -3.05
N ILE A 24 7.43 -2.23 -2.57
CA ILE A 24 8.00 -1.81 -1.30
C ILE A 24 8.96 -0.66 -1.57
N ILE A 25 8.66 0.51 -1.03
CA ILE A 25 9.46 1.73 -1.24
C ILE A 25 10.06 2.16 0.07
N ASP A 26 11.40 2.25 0.10
CA ASP A 26 12.14 2.75 1.24
C ASP A 26 12.42 4.25 1.07
N VAL A 27 12.14 5.01 2.12
CA VAL A 27 12.30 6.46 2.17
C VAL A 27 13.14 6.86 3.38
N ASP A 28 14.11 7.73 3.13
CA ASP A 28 14.86 8.45 4.15
C ASP A 28 14.53 9.96 4.07
N GLY A 29 13.84 10.46 5.10
CA GLY A 29 13.28 11.81 5.11
C GLY A 29 12.25 12.03 4.00
N LYS A 30 12.65 12.72 2.92
CA LYS A 30 11.83 12.99 1.73
C LYS A 30 12.38 12.34 0.45
N GLN A 31 13.42 11.51 0.58
CA GLN A 31 14.09 10.90 -0.54
C GLN A 31 13.79 9.41 -0.60
N ILE A 32 13.36 8.94 -1.77
CA ILE A 32 13.27 7.50 -2.05
C ILE A 32 14.69 6.96 -2.18
N ILE A 33 15.03 5.97 -1.36
CA ILE A 33 16.35 5.34 -1.31
C ILE A 33 16.35 3.89 -1.84
N GLY A 34 15.16 3.29 -1.99
CA GLY A 34 15.02 1.92 -2.45
C GLY A 34 13.62 1.63 -2.97
N LYS A 35 13.55 0.69 -3.91
CA LYS A 35 12.31 0.15 -4.45
C LYS A 35 12.52 -1.33 -4.71
N GLU A 36 11.62 -2.14 -4.19
CA GLU A 36 11.59 -3.59 -4.39
C GLU A 36 10.19 -4.02 -4.80
N MET A 37 10.10 -4.96 -5.74
CA MET A 37 8.84 -5.55 -6.17
C MET A 37 8.76 -6.96 -5.57
N LEU A 38 7.78 -7.19 -4.70
CA LEU A 38 7.58 -8.47 -4.02
C LEU A 38 6.28 -9.11 -4.46
N VAL A 39 6.34 -10.42 -4.74
CA VAL A 39 5.13 -11.21 -4.97
C VAL A 39 4.56 -11.61 -3.61
N PRO A 40 3.27 -11.31 -3.32
CA PRO A 40 2.67 -11.69 -2.06
C PRO A 40 2.56 -13.21 -1.92
N PRO A 41 2.54 -13.73 -0.69
CA PRO A 41 2.17 -15.11 -0.44
C PRO A 41 0.74 -15.41 -0.95
N PRO A 42 0.37 -16.70 -1.09
CA PRO A 42 -0.98 -17.10 -1.50
C PRO A 42 -2.06 -16.34 -0.72
N HIS A 43 -3.05 -15.81 -1.44
CA HIS A 43 -4.05 -14.90 -0.89
C HIS A 43 -5.03 -15.62 0.06
N GLU A 44 -4.70 -15.61 1.34
CA GLU A 44 -5.59 -16.02 2.42
C GLU A 44 -5.99 -14.80 3.29
N PRO A 45 -7.24 -14.73 3.78
CA PRO A 45 -7.69 -13.63 4.63
C PRO A 45 -6.79 -13.45 5.86
N GLY A 46 -6.17 -12.27 5.98
CA GLY A 46 -5.31 -11.91 7.11
C GLY A 46 -3.82 -12.22 6.95
N VAL A 47 -3.41 -12.90 5.87
CA VAL A 47 -1.99 -13.17 5.61
C VAL A 47 -1.24 -11.91 5.16
N LEU A 48 -1.86 -11.10 4.29
CA LEU A 48 -1.20 -9.89 3.75
C LEU A 48 -0.86 -8.85 4.82
N PRO A 49 -1.75 -8.53 5.79
CA PRO A 49 -1.40 -7.59 6.86
C PRO A 49 -0.21 -8.03 7.71
N GLY A 50 -0.18 -9.30 8.13
CA GLY A 50 0.94 -9.84 8.91
C GLY A 50 2.23 -9.86 8.11
N TRP A 51 2.18 -10.30 6.85
CA TRP A 51 3.35 -10.32 5.97
C TRP A 51 3.96 -8.93 5.73
N LEU A 52 3.12 -7.92 5.48
CA LEU A 52 3.59 -6.54 5.29
C LEU A 52 4.14 -5.93 6.59
N HIS A 53 3.59 -6.31 7.75
CA HIS A 53 4.15 -5.95 9.04
C HIS A 53 5.52 -6.58 9.26
N GLU A 54 5.70 -7.87 8.94
CA GLU A 54 7.01 -8.54 9.02
C GLU A 54 8.06 -7.93 8.09
N LEU A 55 7.64 -7.37 6.95
CA LEU A 55 8.50 -6.60 6.05
C LEU A 55 8.88 -5.21 6.59
N GLY A 56 8.26 -4.79 7.69
CA GLY A 56 8.46 -3.48 8.33
C GLY A 56 7.80 -2.34 7.58
N ALA A 57 6.67 -2.56 6.91
CA ALA A 57 5.91 -1.49 6.27
C ALA A 57 5.30 -0.57 7.33
N ASP A 58 5.52 0.74 7.17
CA ASP A 58 4.95 1.77 8.04
C ASP A 58 3.62 2.30 7.48
N VAL A 59 3.51 2.37 6.14
CA VAL A 59 2.36 2.97 5.44
C VAL A 59 1.94 2.13 4.24
N ILE A 60 0.63 1.89 4.10
CA ILE A 60 0.02 1.28 2.91
C ILE A 60 -0.75 2.33 2.12
N ILE A 61 -0.45 2.46 0.82
CA ILE A 61 -1.22 3.31 -0.09
C ILE A 61 -1.98 2.41 -1.06
N ALA A 62 -3.31 2.44 -1.02
CA ALA A 62 -4.17 1.61 -1.85
C ALA A 62 -5.30 2.44 -2.50
N GLY A 63 -5.88 1.93 -3.59
CA GLY A 63 -7.05 2.57 -4.21
C GLY A 63 -8.33 2.25 -3.46
N GLY A 64 -8.47 0.99 -3.02
CA GLY A 64 -9.60 0.51 -2.23
C GLY A 64 -9.16 -0.68 -1.39
N MET A 65 -9.66 -0.73 -0.14
CA MET A 65 -9.31 -1.77 0.82
C MET A 65 -10.50 -2.11 1.72
N GLY A 66 -10.76 -3.40 1.93
CA GLY A 66 -11.83 -3.85 2.81
C GLY A 66 -11.58 -3.47 4.27
N GLN A 67 -12.66 -3.12 5.00
CA GLN A 67 -12.59 -2.65 6.39
C GLN A 67 -11.86 -3.61 7.34
N ARG A 68 -12.00 -4.92 7.13
CA ARG A 68 -11.29 -5.93 7.91
C ARG A 68 -9.77 -5.83 7.76
N ALA A 69 -9.27 -5.61 6.53
CA ALA A 69 -7.85 -5.47 6.29
C ALA A 69 -7.31 -4.17 6.91
N ILE A 70 -8.06 -3.07 6.78
CA ILE A 70 -7.74 -1.78 7.42
C ILE A 70 -7.57 -1.97 8.93
N GLY A 71 -8.52 -2.64 9.59
CA GLY A 71 -8.44 -2.93 11.03
C GLY A 71 -7.18 -3.72 11.40
N LEU A 72 -6.85 -4.76 10.64
CA LEU A 72 -5.64 -5.56 10.87
C LEU A 72 -4.35 -4.75 10.68
N PHE A 73 -4.29 -3.85 9.70
CA PHE A 73 -3.12 -2.97 9.54
C PHE A 73 -2.97 -1.99 10.71
N GLN A 74 -4.08 -1.40 11.15
CA GLN A 74 -4.09 -0.49 12.30
C GLN A 74 -3.69 -1.19 13.60
N GLU A 75 -4.10 -2.45 13.80
CA GLU A 75 -3.66 -3.28 14.93
C GLU A 75 -2.15 -3.57 14.92
N ASN A 76 -1.50 -3.47 13.76
CA ASN A 76 -0.07 -3.66 13.57
C ASN A 76 0.71 -2.32 13.49
N ASP A 77 0.09 -1.20 13.91
CA ASP A 77 0.64 0.16 13.85
C ASP A 77 1.01 0.63 12.43
N ILE A 78 0.31 0.11 11.41
CA ILE A 78 0.52 0.47 10.00
C ILE A 78 -0.54 1.49 9.57
N GLU A 79 -0.10 2.63 9.04
CA GLU A 79 -1.00 3.65 8.50
C GLU A 79 -1.57 3.18 7.16
N VAL A 80 -2.88 3.37 6.95
CA VAL A 80 -3.54 2.96 5.71
C VAL A 80 -4.19 4.16 5.03
N ILE A 81 -3.81 4.35 3.77
CA ILE A 81 -4.33 5.41 2.90
C ILE A 81 -5.08 4.73 1.76
N VAL A 82 -6.36 5.10 1.62
CA VAL A 82 -7.27 4.57 0.60
C VAL A 82 -7.75 5.67 -0.35
N GLY A 83 -8.28 5.28 -1.49
CA GLY A 83 -8.76 6.20 -2.52
C GLY A 83 -7.63 6.86 -3.32
N ALA A 84 -6.41 6.30 -3.28
CA ALA A 84 -5.30 6.79 -4.09
C ALA A 84 -5.51 6.50 -5.59
N PRO A 85 -5.08 7.39 -6.50
CA PRO A 85 -5.20 7.18 -7.94
C PRO A 85 -4.29 6.05 -8.42
N ALA A 86 -4.67 5.40 -9.52
CA ALA A 86 -3.87 4.36 -10.17
C ALA A 86 -2.63 4.95 -10.87
N LEU A 87 -1.59 5.24 -10.08
CA LEU A 87 -0.31 5.81 -10.50
C LEU A 87 0.85 4.85 -10.19
N GLU A 88 2.05 5.22 -10.63
CA GLU A 88 3.28 4.53 -10.29
C GLU A 88 3.63 4.71 -8.79
N PRO A 89 4.28 3.72 -8.16
CA PRO A 89 4.45 3.71 -6.71
C PRO A 89 5.32 4.87 -6.21
N GLU A 90 6.33 5.25 -6.99
CA GLU A 90 7.22 6.37 -6.67
C GLU A 90 6.48 7.71 -6.68
N VAL A 91 5.52 7.88 -7.59
CA VAL A 91 4.68 9.09 -7.66
C VAL A 91 3.79 9.18 -6.43
N LEU A 92 3.14 8.08 -6.06
CA LEU A 92 2.29 8.01 -4.87
C LEU A 92 3.03 8.33 -3.58
N VAL A 93 4.22 7.76 -3.41
CA VAL A 93 5.08 8.05 -2.25
C VAL A 93 5.53 9.50 -2.26
N THR A 94 5.96 10.02 -3.41
CA THR A 94 6.38 11.42 -3.53
C THR A 94 5.24 12.38 -3.17
N ASP A 95 4.04 12.14 -3.69
CA ASP A 95 2.86 12.94 -3.39
C ASP A 95 2.47 12.85 -1.91
N PHE A 96 2.60 11.68 -1.29
CA PHE A 96 2.37 11.51 0.14
C PHE A 96 3.34 12.35 0.98
N LEU A 97 4.64 12.25 0.68
CA LEU A 97 5.70 12.99 1.38
C LEU A 97 5.58 14.52 1.20
N ASN A 98 4.95 14.95 0.11
CA ASN A 98 4.66 16.35 -0.16
C ASN A 98 3.31 16.82 0.40
N GLY A 99 2.48 15.93 0.94
CA GLY A 99 1.13 16.24 1.40
C GLY A 99 0.16 16.59 0.27
N THR A 100 0.45 16.16 -0.96
CA THR A 100 -0.34 16.42 -2.18
C THR A 100 -1.06 15.18 -2.69
N LEU A 101 -0.90 14.03 -2.04
CA LEU A 101 -1.56 12.79 -2.46
C LEU A 101 -3.07 12.96 -2.45
N ALA A 102 -3.67 12.80 -3.63
CA ALA A 102 -5.11 12.72 -3.75
C ALA A 102 -5.58 11.40 -3.12
N SER A 103 -6.14 11.48 -1.91
CA SER A 103 -6.89 10.41 -1.28
C SER A 103 -8.39 10.70 -1.39
N GLY A 104 -9.18 9.64 -1.49
CA GLY A 104 -10.61 9.72 -1.79
C GLY A 104 -11.44 8.85 -0.86
N ALA A 105 -12.74 8.77 -1.13
CA ALA A 105 -13.59 7.79 -0.46
C ALA A 105 -13.04 6.38 -0.73
N ASN A 106 -13.08 5.52 0.29
CA ASN A 106 -12.69 4.12 0.14
C ASN A 106 -13.68 3.44 -0.82
N VAL A 107 -13.31 3.32 -2.10
CA VAL A 107 -14.12 2.61 -3.11
C VAL A 107 -13.83 1.12 -2.96
N CYS A 108 -14.44 0.50 -1.96
CA CYS A 108 -14.41 -0.94 -1.78
C CYS A 108 -15.83 -1.47 -1.98
N ASP A 109 -16.12 -2.01 -3.16
CA ASP A 109 -17.39 -2.67 -3.48
C ASP A 109 -17.47 -4.09 -2.90
N HIS A 110 -17.31 -4.23 -1.57
CA HIS A 110 -17.35 -5.53 -0.92
C HIS A 110 -18.11 -5.55 0.40
#